data_AF-A0A953XD40-F1
#
_entry.id   AF-A0A953XD40-F1
#
_cell.length_a   1.000
_cell.length_b   1.000
_cell.length_c   1.000
_cell.angle_alpha   90.00
_cell.angle_beta   90.00
_cell.angle_gamma   90.00
#
_symmetry.space_group_name_H-M   'P 1'
#
loop_
_entity.id
_entity.type
_entity.pdbx_description
1 polymer ?
#
loop_
_entity_poly.entity_id
_entity_poly.type
_entity_poly.pdbx_seq_one_letter_code
_entity_poly.pdbx_strand_id
1 'polypeptide(L)'
;MDLRLCFENKAGVSIDDTGAFKHYAGNYLAGFDVEWAGSVSIPHADKKTPNMEPLWQVRIENASPACRDYLCEYLTRNPMCGYYVHVYEGHPGRIDAKIF
;
A
#
# COMPACT_ATOMS: atom_id res chain seq x y z
N MET A 1 -15.04 4.59 -3.06
CA MET A 1 -14.40 3.84 -1.95
C MET A 1 -13.00 4.38 -1.82
N ASP A 2 -12.39 4.27 -0.66
CA ASP A 2 -11.00 4.72 -0.49
C ASP A 2 -10.10 3.49 -0.43
N LEU A 3 -8.99 3.52 -1.15
CA LEU A 3 -8.00 2.45 -1.11
C LEU A 3 -6.77 2.95 -0.37
N ARG A 4 -6.30 2.16 0.59
CA ARG A 4 -5.02 2.40 1.28
C ARG A 4 -4.07 1.28 0.91
N LEU A 5 -2.91 1.66 0.37
CA LEU A 5 -1.83 0.74 0.09
C LEU A 5 -0.77 0.90 1.18
N CYS A 6 -0.40 -0.19 1.83
CA CYS A 6 0.65 -0.24 2.85
C CYS A 6 1.81 -1.08 2.33
N PHE A 7 3.05 -0.60 2.55
CA PHE A 7 4.25 -1.24 2.04
C PHE A 7 5.08 -1.82 3.18
N GLU A 8 5.01 -3.14 3.33
CA GLU A 8 5.79 -3.90 4.29
C GLU A 8 7.17 -4.24 3.73
N ASN A 9 8.23 -3.83 4.42
CA ASN A 9 9.59 -4.20 4.05
C ASN A 9 9.78 -5.73 4.09
N LYS A 10 10.35 -6.29 3.02
CA LYS A 10 10.89 -7.65 3.05
C LYS A 10 12.10 -7.72 3.96
N ALA A 11 12.40 -8.90 4.48
CA ALA A 11 13.56 -9.12 5.33
C ALA A 11 14.86 -8.60 4.65
N GLY A 12 15.62 -7.79 5.38
CA GLY A 12 16.87 -7.19 4.89
C GLY A 12 16.71 -5.89 4.09
N VAL A 13 15.47 -5.42 3.84
CA VAL A 13 15.21 -4.12 3.22
C VAL A 13 14.92 -3.09 4.30
N SER A 14 15.69 -2.01 4.30
CA SER A 14 15.44 -0.82 5.13
C SER A 14 15.63 0.40 4.24
N ILE A 15 14.52 1.05 3.87
CA ILE A 15 14.53 2.41 3.33
C ILE A 15 13.94 3.31 4.41
N ASP A 16 14.81 4.04 5.08
CA ASP A 16 14.47 5.01 6.12
C ASP A 16 14.25 6.43 5.56
N ASP A 17 14.57 6.66 4.29
CA ASP A 17 14.37 7.94 3.62
C ASP A 17 12.96 8.06 3.01
N THR A 18 12.17 8.99 3.55
CA THR A 18 10.81 9.28 3.08
C THR A 18 10.79 9.81 1.64
N GLY A 19 11.80 10.59 1.23
CA GLY A 19 11.87 11.17 -0.11
C GLY A 19 12.11 10.10 -1.18
N ALA A 20 13.05 9.20 -0.93
CA ALA A 20 13.37 8.06 -1.77
C ALA A 20 12.15 7.14 -1.92
N PHE A 21 11.49 6.80 -0.82
CA PHE A 21 10.30 5.96 -0.88
C PHE A 21 9.14 6.64 -1.63
N LYS A 22 8.88 7.94 -1.38
CA LYS A 22 7.86 8.71 -2.12
C LYS A 22 8.11 8.69 -3.62
N HIS A 23 9.35 8.94 -4.05
CA HIS A 23 9.70 8.93 -5.46
C HIS A 23 9.52 7.54 -6.09
N TYR A 24 9.96 6.49 -5.37
CA TYR A 24 9.85 5.12 -5.83
C TYR A 24 8.38 4.66 -5.92
N ALA A 25 7.57 4.90 -4.89
CA ALA A 25 6.15 4.57 -4.87
C ALA A 25 5.37 5.37 -5.93
N GLY A 26 5.68 6.66 -6.12
CA GLY A 26 5.08 7.51 -7.14
C GLY A 26 5.36 6.99 -8.55
N ASN A 27 6.60 6.59 -8.86
CA ASN A 27 6.92 5.99 -10.16
C ASN A 27 6.25 4.63 -10.35
N TYR A 28 6.27 3.80 -9.31
CA TYR A 28 5.66 2.47 -9.34
C TYR A 28 4.13 2.51 -9.52
N LEU A 29 3.48 3.58 -9.06
CA LEU A 29 2.03 3.77 -9.14
C LEU A 29 1.62 4.92 -10.07
N ALA A 30 2.47 5.33 -11.01
CA ALA A 30 2.25 6.50 -11.87
C ALA A 30 0.95 6.44 -12.71
N GLY A 31 0.36 5.26 -12.90
CA GLY A 31 -0.93 5.08 -13.57
C GLY A 31 -2.15 5.23 -12.65
N PHE A 32 -1.96 5.52 -11.37
CA PHE A 32 -2.99 5.65 -10.36
C PHE A 32 -2.94 7.05 -9.72
N ASP A 33 -4.10 7.57 -9.34
CA ASP A 33 -4.23 8.84 -8.64
C ASP A 33 -3.91 8.65 -7.15
N VAL A 34 -2.62 8.50 -6.84
CA VAL A 34 -2.13 8.17 -5.50
C VAL A 34 -1.65 9.40 -4.75
N GLU A 35 -2.05 9.48 -3.48
CA GLU A 35 -1.61 10.50 -2.54
C GLU A 35 -0.77 9.92 -1.41
N TRP A 36 0.27 10.64 -1.02
CA TRP A 36 1.11 10.22 0.11
C TRP A 36 0.35 10.36 1.44
N ALA A 37 0.30 9.28 2.21
CA ALA A 37 -0.43 9.24 3.49
C ALA A 37 0.48 9.01 4.72
N GLY A 38 1.80 9.09 4.58
CA GLY A 38 2.74 8.94 5.69
C GLY A 38 3.02 7.48 6.05
N SER A 39 3.09 7.17 7.34
CA SER A 39 3.30 5.81 7.84
C SER A 39 2.13 5.34 8.73
N VAL A 40 1.93 4.03 8.77
CA VAL A 40 0.82 3.40 9.49
C VAL A 40 1.22 2.04 10.04
N SER A 41 0.73 1.72 11.24
CA SER A 41 0.80 0.35 11.76
C SER A 41 -0.43 -0.43 11.31
N ILE A 42 -0.20 -1.61 10.73
CA ILE A 42 -1.28 -2.55 10.37
C ILE A 42 -1.35 -3.72 11.37
N PRO A 43 -2.48 -4.45 11.44
CA PRO A 43 -2.59 -5.63 12.29
C PRO A 43 -1.48 -6.64 12.02
N HIS A 44 -0.90 -7.22 13.08
CA HIS A 44 0.18 -8.21 12.93
C HIS A 44 -0.25 -9.43 12.12
N ALA A 45 -1.52 -9.85 12.22
CA ALA A 45 -2.06 -10.95 11.43
C ALA A 45 -2.02 -10.71 9.92
N ASP A 46 -1.95 -9.44 9.49
CA ASP A 46 -1.88 -9.06 8.08
C ASP A 46 -0.44 -9.00 7.54
N LYS A 47 0.55 -8.87 8.43
CA LYS A 47 1.97 -8.79 8.09
C LYS A 47 2.50 -10.15 7.65
N LYS A 48 3.47 -10.13 6.73
CA LYS A 48 4.24 -11.31 6.29
C LYS A 48 5.54 -11.49 7.06
N THR A 49 5.98 -10.45 7.76
CA THR A 49 7.21 -10.42 8.54
C THR A 49 6.89 -10.17 10.03
N PRO A 50 7.77 -10.59 10.95
CA PRO A 50 7.60 -10.33 12.37
C PRO A 50 7.90 -8.86 12.77
N ASN A 51 8.29 -8.01 11.81
CA ASN A 51 8.68 -6.64 12.09
C ASN A 51 7.46 -5.81 12.51
N MET A 52 7.56 -5.13 13.66
CA MET A 52 6.51 -4.28 14.21
C MET A 52 6.63 -2.81 13.77
N GLU A 53 7.61 -2.47 12.93
CA GLU A 53 7.77 -1.12 12.40
C GLU A 53 6.52 -0.61 11.65
N PRO A 54 6.26 0.71 11.68
CA PRO A 54 5.27 1.34 10.84
C PRO A 54 5.62 1.16 9.36
N LEU A 55 4.59 0.96 8.54
CA LEU A 55 4.70 0.79 7.11
C LEU A 55 4.45 2.12 6.41
N TRP A 56 5.12 2.36 5.28
CA TRP A 56 4.75 3.47 4.42
C TRP A 56 3.37 3.24 3.82
N GLN A 57 2.60 4.32 3.60
CA GLN A 57 1.29 4.24 2.98
C GLN A 57 1.03 5.33 1.95
N VAL A 58 0.27 4.94 0.93
CA VAL A 58 -0.38 5.85 -0.01
C VAL A 58 -1.88 5.58 -0.05
N ARG A 59 -2.66 6.55 -0.51
CA ARG A 59 -4.11 6.47 -0.64
C ARG A 59 -4.56 6.77 -2.05
N ILE A 60 -5.66 6.16 -2.45
CA ILE A 60 -6.44 6.54 -3.63
C ILE A 60 -7.83 6.87 -3.10
N GLU A 61 -8.19 8.14 -3.13
CA GLU A 61 -9.52 8.59 -2.69
C GLU A 61 -10.54 8.39 -3.80
N ASN A 62 -11.80 8.12 -3.42
CA ASN A 62 -12.91 8.03 -4.38
C ASN A 62 -12.69 7.04 -5.54
N ALA A 63 -11.91 5.97 -5.31
CA ALA A 63 -11.65 4.93 -6.29
C ALA A 63 -12.95 4.29 -6.80
N SER A 64 -13.00 4.06 -8.11
CA SER A 64 -14.05 3.26 -8.74
C SER A 64 -13.77 1.76 -8.55
N PRO A 65 -14.79 0.89 -8.65
CA PRO A 65 -14.58 -0.55 -8.64
C PRO A 65 -13.59 -1.03 -9.72
N ALA A 66 -13.63 -0.42 -10.91
CA ALA A 66 -12.69 -0.73 -11.99
C ALA A 66 -11.24 -0.36 -11.62
N CYS A 67 -11.03 0.77 -10.94
CA CYS A 67 -9.71 1.18 -10.45
C CYS A 67 -9.17 0.18 -9.41
N ARG A 68 -10.02 -0.22 -8.44
CA ARG A 68 -9.69 -1.25 -7.44
C ARG A 68 -9.27 -2.56 -8.09
N ASP A 69 -10.08 -3.09 -9.00
CA ASP A 69 -9.81 -4.40 -9.61
C ASP A 69 -8.55 -4.34 -10.47
N TYR A 70 -8.37 -3.26 -11.24
CA TYR A 70 -7.16 -3.03 -12.02
C TYR A 70 -5.91 -2.87 -11.15
N LEU A 71 -6.00 -2.18 -10.01
CA LEU A 71 -4.89 -2.07 -9.06
C LEU A 71 -4.46 -3.44 -8.56
N CYS A 72 -5.41 -4.29 -8.13
CA CYS A 72 -5.09 -5.64 -7.65
C CYS A 72 -4.45 -6.50 -8.74
N GLU A 73 -4.93 -6.42 -9.99
CA GLU A 73 -4.30 -7.11 -11.13
C GLU A 73 -2.88 -6.59 -11.37
N TYR A 74 -2.70 -5.27 -11.39
CA TYR A 74 -1.41 -4.62 -11.58
C TYR A 74 -0.38 -5.06 -10.54
N LEU A 75 -0.75 -5.04 -9.25
CA LEU A 75 0.13 -5.45 -8.14
C LEU A 75 0.50 -6.94 -8.22
N THR A 76 -0.42 -7.78 -8.68
CA THR A 76 -0.16 -9.22 -8.90
C THR A 76 0.88 -9.42 -10.01
N ARG A 77 0.77 -8.66 -11.10
CA ARG A 77 1.65 -8.78 -12.27
C ARG A 77 3.01 -8.11 -12.07
N ASN A 78 3.08 -7.11 -11.22
CA ASN A 78 4.26 -6.26 -11.04
C ASN A 78 4.67 -6.18 -9.57
N PRO A 79 5.04 -7.28 -8.89
CA PRO A 79 5.38 -7.23 -7.48
C PRO A 79 6.53 -6.25 -7.20
N MET A 80 6.32 -5.34 -6.26
CA MET A 80 7.32 -4.33 -5.89
C MET A 80 8.54 -5.00 -5.25
N CYS A 81 9.73 -4.72 -5.80
CA CYS A 81 10.96 -5.28 -5.25
C CYS A 81 11.20 -4.72 -3.85
N GLY A 82 11.52 -5.60 -2.91
CA GLY A 82 11.79 -5.26 -1.52
C GLY A 82 10.56 -5.05 -0.62
N TYR A 83 9.34 -5.10 -1.16
CA TYR A 83 8.11 -4.85 -0.39
C TYR A 83 7.06 -5.94 -0.59
N TYR A 84 6.30 -6.25 0.46
CA TYR A 84 4.95 -6.79 0.33
C TYR A 84 3.99 -5.61 0.32
N VAL A 85 3.04 -5.63 -0.62
CA VAL A 85 2.00 -4.60 -0.69
C VAL A 85 0.74 -5.17 -0.08
N HIS A 86 0.12 -4.40 0.81
CA HIS A 86 -1.19 -4.71 1.36
C HIS A 86 -2.18 -3.65 0.91
N VAL A 87 -3.37 -4.05 0.51
CA VAL A 87 -4.43 -3.11 0.12
C VAL A 87 -5.62 -3.27 1.03
N TYR A 88 -6.04 -2.13 1.59
CA TYR A 88 -7.24 -2.02 2.40
C TYR A 88 -8.27 -1.17 1.66
N GLU A 89 -9.50 -1.65 1.65
CA GLU A 89 -10.67 -0.96 1.10
C GLU A 89 -11.47 -0.36 2.25
N GLY A 90 -11.59 0.96 2.26
CA GLY A 90 -12.40 1.73 3.17
C GLY A 90 -13.71 2.18 2.53
N HIS A 91 -14.80 2.07 3.29
CA HIS A 91 -16.09 2.68 2.94
C HIS A 91 -16.56 3.55 4.11
N PRO A 92 -17.20 4.71 3.85
CA PRO A 92 -17.75 5.55 4.90
C PRO A 92 -18.61 4.74 5.88
N GLY A 93 -18.31 4.85 7.18
CA GLY A 93 -19.03 4.16 8.25
C GLY A 93 -18.74 2.66 8.38
N ARG A 94 -17.71 2.12 7.70
CA ARG A 94 -17.27 0.72 7.84
C ARG A 94 -15.81 0.65 8.25
N ILE A 95 -15.45 -0.47 8.87
CA ILE A 95 -14.05 -0.81 9.14
C ILE A 95 -13.40 -1.20 7.81
N ASP A 96 -12.19 -0.70 7.57
CA ASP A 96 -11.40 -1.05 6.39
C ASP A 96 -11.21 -2.57 6.30
N ALA A 97 -11.47 -3.13 5.13
CA ALA A 97 -11.27 -4.55 4.85
C ALA A 97 -10.01 -4.76 4.02
N LYS A 98 -9.16 -5.71 4.41
CA LYS A 98 -8.02 -6.10 3.58
C LYS A 98 -8.52 -6.85 2.34
N ILE A 99 -8.06 -6.44 1.16
CA ILE A 99 -8.43 -7.03 -0.13
C ILE A 99 -7.24 -7.59 -0.92
N PHE A 100 -6.01 -7.26 -0.51
CA PHE A 100 -4.75 -7.75 -1.10
C PHE A 100 -3.67 -7.83 -0.02
#